data_AF-A0A4Q3UZH4-F1
#
_entry.id   AF-A0A4Q3UZH4-F1
#
_cell.length_a   1.000
_cell.length_b   1.000
_cell.length_c   1.000
_cell.angle_alpha   90.00
_cell.angle_beta   90.00
_cell.angle_gamma   90.00
#
_symmetry.space_group_name_H-M   'P 1'
#
loop_
_entity.id
_entity.type
_entity.pdbx_description
1 polymer ?
#
loop_
_entity_poly.entity_id
_entity_poly.type
_entity_poly.pdbx_seq_one_letter_code
_entity_poly.pdbx_strand_id
1 'polypeptide(L)'
;SGGARWNFLAAWAWAREANGGDDAKAQEYVSQLFKHVPVLDTGARGSTTTFVQRGIGDVLLAWENEAYLALEELGPDAFDIVTPSLSILAEPPVALVPGNAEKKGNLDLAEGYLDYLYSDAGQAIAAKHYYRPFRPDAAAPEDIARFGDLNLVTIEDFGGWREAQPKYFGDGGVFDQIYSGPAQ
;
A
#
# COMPACT_ATOMS: atom_id res chain seq x y z
N SER A 1 5.77 -8.03 -3.54
CA SER A 1 4.36 -7.55 -3.50
C SER A 1 4.32 -6.04 -3.74
N GLY A 2 3.25 -5.51 -4.35
CA GLY A 2 3.04 -4.05 -4.48
C GLY A 2 2.91 -3.34 -3.13
N GLY A 3 2.22 -3.94 -2.15
CA GLY A 3 2.08 -3.37 -0.80
C GLY A 3 3.43 -3.17 -0.09
N ALA A 4 4.34 -4.14 -0.21
CA ALA A 4 5.67 -4.02 0.38
C ALA A 4 6.49 -2.84 -0.20
N ARG A 5 6.30 -2.52 -1.49
CA ARG A 5 6.95 -1.37 -2.12
C ARG A 5 6.41 -0.05 -1.56
N TRP A 6 5.09 0.06 -1.38
CA TRP A 6 4.49 1.23 -0.73
C TRP A 6 4.94 1.38 0.72
N ASN A 7 4.97 0.30 1.51
CA ASN A 7 5.47 0.32 2.89
C ASN A 7 6.92 0.84 2.96
N PHE A 8 7.78 0.36 2.05
CA PHE A 8 9.17 0.82 1.95
C PHE A 8 9.25 2.32 1.65
N LEU A 9 8.52 2.80 0.64
CA LEU A 9 8.55 4.19 0.22
C LEU A 9 7.95 5.13 1.27
N ALA A 10 6.90 4.71 1.98
CA ALA A 10 6.34 5.47 3.10
C ALA A 10 7.37 5.65 4.22
N ALA A 11 8.05 4.57 4.62
CA ALA A 11 9.10 4.63 5.64
C ALA A 11 10.29 5.49 5.19
N TRP A 12 10.68 5.39 3.91
CA TRP A 12 11.73 6.23 3.32
C TRP A 12 11.34 7.71 3.35
N ALA A 13 10.12 8.03 2.89
CA ALA A 13 9.63 9.40 2.85
C ALA A 13 9.60 10.05 4.24
N TRP A 14 9.07 9.32 5.23
CA TRP A 14 9.03 9.80 6.61
C TRP A 14 10.44 10.07 7.14
N ALA A 15 11.37 9.15 6.94
CA ALA A 15 12.73 9.29 7.43
C ALA A 15 13.48 10.42 6.70
N ARG A 16 13.27 10.57 5.39
CA ARG A 16 13.83 11.66 4.59
C ARG A 16 13.34 13.01 5.11
N GLU A 17 12.04 13.16 5.34
CA GLU A 17 11.45 14.39 5.87
C GLU A 17 11.97 14.71 7.28
N ALA A 18 11.96 13.72 8.17
CA ALA A 18 12.44 13.87 9.55
C ALA A 18 13.92 14.26 9.65
N ASN A 19 14.71 14.01 8.59
CA ASN A 19 16.14 14.31 8.51
C ASN A 19 16.45 15.41 7.49
N GLY A 20 15.50 16.30 7.18
CA GLY A 20 15.75 17.49 6.37
C GLY A 20 16.07 17.22 4.90
N GLY A 21 15.57 16.11 4.34
CA GLY A 21 15.77 15.73 2.95
C GLY A 21 16.91 14.74 2.69
N ASP A 22 17.54 14.19 3.73
CA ASP A 22 18.72 13.33 3.61
C ASP A 22 18.34 11.86 3.24
N ASP A 23 18.61 11.48 1.99
CA ASP A 23 18.41 10.12 1.47
C ASP A 23 19.32 9.07 2.16
N ALA A 24 20.52 9.44 2.62
CA ALA A 24 21.39 8.50 3.34
C ALA A 24 20.83 8.20 4.73
N LYS A 25 20.24 9.20 5.40
CA LYS A 25 19.52 9.00 6.66
C LYS A 25 18.25 8.20 6.48
N ALA A 26 17.54 8.38 5.36
CA ALA A 26 16.40 7.53 5.02
C ALA A 26 16.83 6.07 4.82
N GLN A 27 17.93 5.83 4.10
CA GLN A 27 18.49 4.48 3.94
C GLN A 27 18.89 3.86 5.28
N GLU A 28 19.57 4.61 6.15
CA GLU A 28 19.95 4.15 7.49
C GLU A 28 18.71 3.75 8.31
N TYR A 29 17.68 4.60 8.33
CA TYR A 29 16.44 4.32 9.05
C TYR A 29 15.73 3.07 8.53
N VAL A 30 15.55 2.96 7.21
CA VAL A 30 14.91 1.79 6.60
C VAL A 30 15.76 0.54 6.82
N SER A 31 17.09 0.66 6.84
CA SER A 31 17.98 -0.46 7.20
C SER A 31 17.75 -0.96 8.62
N GLN A 32 17.56 -0.05 9.59
CA GLN A 32 17.21 -0.46 10.96
C GLN A 32 15.81 -1.05 11.02
N LEU A 33 14.82 -0.47 10.31
CA LEU A 33 13.47 -1.02 10.24
C LEU A 33 13.47 -2.48 9.80
N PHE A 34 14.20 -2.83 8.73
CA PHE A 34 14.26 -4.20 8.24
C PHE A 34 14.94 -5.19 9.20
N LYS A 35 15.81 -4.75 10.12
CA LYS A 35 16.31 -5.62 11.20
C LYS A 35 15.23 -6.03 12.19
N HIS A 36 14.14 -5.28 12.26
CA HIS A 36 12.97 -5.59 13.08
C HIS A 36 11.87 -6.34 12.31
N VAL A 37 12.12 -6.76 11.06
CA VAL A 37 11.15 -7.50 10.24
C VAL A 37 11.48 -9.00 10.27
N PRO A 38 10.81 -9.81 11.11
CA PRO A 38 11.11 -11.24 11.24
C PRO A 38 10.56 -12.09 10.08
N VAL A 39 9.54 -11.59 9.37
CA VAL A 39 8.83 -12.33 8.31
C VAL A 39 8.56 -11.41 7.12
N LEU A 40 8.91 -11.87 5.93
CA LEU A 40 8.60 -11.23 4.65
C LEU A 40 7.69 -12.15 3.83
N ASP A 41 6.40 -12.10 4.11
CA ASP A 41 5.40 -12.86 3.33
C ASP A 41 5.31 -12.37 1.88
N THR A 42 4.93 -13.28 0.98
CA THR A 42 4.89 -13.01 -0.47
C THR A 42 3.83 -11.98 -0.89
N GLY A 43 2.77 -11.82 -0.08
CA GLY A 43 1.63 -10.94 -0.36
C GLY A 43 0.98 -10.40 0.93
N ALA A 44 0.29 -9.26 0.80
CA ALA A 44 -0.23 -8.51 1.94
C ALA A 44 -1.22 -9.32 2.81
N ARG A 45 -2.15 -10.05 2.21
CA ARG A 45 -3.08 -10.93 2.95
C ARG A 45 -2.35 -12.04 3.74
N GLY A 46 -1.21 -12.50 3.23
CA GLY A 46 -0.32 -13.42 3.94
C GLY A 46 0.24 -12.77 5.21
N SER A 47 0.76 -11.55 5.09
CA SER A 47 1.23 -10.75 6.23
C SER A 47 0.13 -10.49 7.25
N THR A 48 -1.09 -10.14 6.80
CA THR A 48 -2.26 -10.01 7.68
C THR A 48 -2.49 -11.30 8.45
N THR A 49 -2.52 -12.46 7.77
CA THR A 49 -2.70 -13.77 8.42
C THR A 49 -1.61 -14.08 9.44
N THR A 50 -0.34 -13.79 9.11
CA THR A 50 0.81 -13.97 10.01
C THR A 50 0.67 -13.14 11.29
N PHE A 51 0.32 -11.86 11.16
CA PHE A 51 0.15 -10.98 12.32
C PHE A 51 -1.09 -11.35 13.13
N VAL A 52 -2.23 -11.39 12.46
CA VAL A 52 -3.56 -11.51 13.07
C VAL A 52 -3.84 -12.90 13.63
N GLN A 53 -3.64 -13.94 12.83
CA GLN A 53 -4.07 -15.30 13.20
C GLN A 53 -2.96 -16.08 13.87
N ARG A 54 -1.70 -15.81 13.51
CA ARG A 54 -0.54 -16.51 14.08
C ARG A 54 0.14 -15.74 15.21
N GLY A 55 -0.24 -14.49 15.45
CA GLY A 55 0.29 -13.66 16.54
C GLY A 55 1.77 -13.36 16.40
N ILE A 56 2.28 -13.23 15.17
CA ILE A 56 3.70 -12.98 14.90
C ILE A 56 3.91 -11.50 14.58
N GLY A 57 4.69 -10.83 15.43
CA GLY A 57 5.05 -9.41 15.30
C GLY A 57 4.22 -8.50 16.20
N ASP A 58 4.78 -7.36 16.58
CA ASP A 58 4.10 -6.36 17.42
C ASP A 58 3.33 -5.32 16.61
N VAL A 59 3.71 -5.13 15.34
CA VAL A 59 3.09 -4.18 14.41
C VAL A 59 3.08 -4.75 13.00
N LEU A 60 1.97 -4.54 12.29
CA LEU A 60 1.82 -4.84 10.86
C LEU A 60 1.77 -3.54 10.06
N LEU A 61 2.68 -3.38 9.09
CA LEU A 61 2.54 -2.36 8.06
C LEU A 61 1.50 -2.82 7.03
N ALA A 62 0.25 -2.42 7.26
CA ALA A 62 -0.91 -2.88 6.50
C ALA A 62 -1.34 -1.88 5.42
N TRP A 63 -2.01 -2.39 4.39
CA TRP A 63 -2.95 -1.57 3.62
C TRP A 63 -4.08 -1.13 4.54
N GLU A 64 -4.52 0.12 4.42
CA GLU A 64 -5.60 0.67 5.25
C GLU A 64 -6.89 -0.16 5.13
N ASN A 65 -7.22 -0.62 3.91
CA ASN A 65 -8.38 -1.48 3.68
C ASN A 65 -8.26 -2.85 4.37
N GLU A 66 -7.06 -3.43 4.45
CA GLU A 66 -6.83 -4.71 5.15
C GLU A 66 -6.89 -4.52 6.67
N ALA A 67 -6.43 -3.38 7.19
CA ALA A 67 -6.48 -3.08 8.62
C ALA A 67 -7.93 -2.97 9.11
N TYR A 68 -8.78 -2.22 8.40
CA TYR A 68 -10.20 -2.13 8.75
C TYR A 68 -10.95 -3.45 8.57
N LEU A 69 -10.66 -4.20 7.49
CA LEU A 69 -11.25 -5.51 7.29
C LEU A 69 -10.88 -6.48 8.42
N ALA A 70 -9.63 -6.46 8.89
CA ALA A 70 -9.20 -7.30 10.01
C ALA A 70 -9.96 -6.95 11.31
N LEU A 71 -10.20 -5.66 11.58
CA LEU A 71 -11.05 -5.25 12.71
C LEU A 71 -12.50 -5.71 12.57
N GLU A 72 -13.07 -5.62 11.36
CA GLU A 72 -14.43 -6.11 11.09
C GLU A 72 -14.53 -7.63 11.31
N GLU A 73 -13.56 -8.41 10.83
CA GLU A 73 -13.58 -9.87 10.91
C GLU A 73 -13.39 -10.41 12.34
N LEU A 74 -12.72 -9.67 13.22
CA LEU A 74 -12.24 -10.17 14.52
C LEU A 74 -12.83 -9.44 15.73
N GLY A 75 -13.42 -8.27 15.49
CA GLY A 75 -13.93 -7.38 16.52
C GLY A 75 -12.97 -6.21 16.84
N PRO A 76 -13.52 -5.08 17.30
CA PRO A 76 -12.79 -3.83 17.49
C PRO A 76 -11.74 -3.90 18.60
N ASP A 77 -11.85 -4.85 19.54
CA ASP A 77 -10.95 -5.00 20.68
C ASP A 77 -9.72 -5.87 20.37
N ALA A 78 -9.61 -6.39 19.14
CA ALA A 78 -8.53 -7.31 18.76
C ALA A 78 -7.22 -6.58 18.46
N PHE A 79 -7.29 -5.40 17.83
CA PHE A 79 -6.12 -4.61 17.42
C PHE A 79 -6.43 -3.11 17.43
N ASP A 80 -5.39 -2.29 17.52
CA ASP A 80 -5.48 -0.85 17.30
C ASP A 80 -4.96 -0.50 15.90
N ILE A 81 -5.66 0.40 15.20
CA ILE A 81 -5.13 1.03 13.99
C ILE A 81 -4.38 2.29 14.40
N VAL A 82 -3.07 2.30 14.14
CA VAL A 82 -2.21 3.48 14.34
C VAL A 82 -1.97 4.17 13.01
N THR A 83 -2.53 5.35 12.85
CA THR A 83 -2.28 6.23 11.69
C THR A 83 -0.98 7.01 11.89
N PRO A 84 0.05 6.85 11.03
CA PRO A 84 1.30 7.58 11.18
C PRO A 84 1.13 9.06 10.81
N SER A 85 2.11 9.91 11.20
CA SER A 85 2.11 11.34 10.86
C SER A 85 2.32 11.61 9.36
N LEU A 86 2.94 10.67 8.64
CA LEU A 86 3.15 10.68 7.21
C LEU A 86 3.00 9.27 6.65
N SER A 87 2.39 9.16 5.47
CA SER A 87 2.36 7.93 4.68
C SER A 87 2.47 8.25 3.19
N ILE A 88 2.21 7.27 2.32
CA ILE A 88 2.21 7.42 0.86
C ILE A 88 0.82 7.19 0.29
N LEU A 89 0.43 8.03 -0.66
CA LEU A 89 -0.73 7.81 -1.51
C LEU A 89 -0.42 6.62 -2.42
N ALA A 90 -1.04 5.49 -2.10
CA ALA A 90 -0.91 4.27 -2.87
C ALA A 90 -2.09 4.13 -3.83
N GLU A 91 -1.79 4.01 -5.13
CA GLU A 91 -2.78 4.06 -6.21
C GLU A 91 -2.77 2.73 -6.99
N PRO A 92 -3.60 1.74 -6.62
CA PRO A 92 -3.67 0.46 -7.33
C PRO A 92 -4.25 0.65 -8.75
N PRO A 93 -3.47 0.46 -9.83
CA PRO A 93 -3.96 0.70 -11.17
C PRO A 93 -4.78 -0.49 -11.69
N VAL A 94 -5.79 -0.19 -12.50
CA VAL A 94 -6.54 -1.18 -13.29
C VAL A 94 -6.27 -0.93 -14.78
N ALA A 95 -6.25 -1.99 -15.58
CA ALA A 95 -6.01 -1.89 -17.02
C ALA A 95 -6.76 -2.97 -17.80
N LEU A 96 -7.25 -2.58 -18.98
CA LEU A 96 -7.75 -3.50 -19.98
C LEU A 96 -6.57 -4.21 -20.66
N VAL A 97 -6.76 -5.48 -21.04
CA VAL A 97 -5.81 -6.21 -21.91
C VAL A 97 -6.49 -6.48 -23.25
N PRO A 98 -6.44 -5.55 -24.23
CA PRO A 98 -7.25 -5.61 -25.44
C PRO A 98 -7.10 -6.93 -26.21
N GLY A 99 -5.86 -7.37 -26.46
CA GLY A 99 -5.61 -8.60 -27.22
C GLY A 99 -6.20 -9.86 -26.58
N ASN A 100 -6.37 -9.88 -25.25
CA ASN A 100 -7.06 -10.99 -24.56
C ASN A 100 -8.59 -10.83 -24.62
N ALA A 101 -9.09 -9.61 -24.46
CA ALA A 101 -10.52 -9.32 -24.45
C ALA A 101 -11.14 -9.52 -25.84
N GLU A 102 -10.50 -8.99 -26.89
CA GLU A 102 -10.88 -9.17 -28.30
C GLU A 102 -10.89 -10.65 -28.69
N LYS A 103 -9.81 -11.38 -28.39
CA LYS A 103 -9.71 -12.82 -28.70
C LYS A 103 -10.81 -13.66 -28.04
N LYS A 104 -11.32 -13.22 -26.89
CA LYS A 104 -12.41 -13.88 -26.15
C LYS A 104 -13.79 -13.32 -26.49
N GLY A 105 -13.89 -12.31 -27.35
CA GLY A 105 -15.15 -11.65 -27.71
C GLY A 105 -15.79 -10.85 -26.58
N ASN A 106 -14.99 -10.40 -25.61
CA ASN A 106 -15.47 -9.76 -24.38
C ASN A 106 -14.96 -8.31 -24.23
N LEU A 107 -14.59 -7.64 -25.33
CA LEU A 107 -14.04 -6.28 -25.27
C LEU A 107 -15.00 -5.31 -24.57
N ASP A 108 -16.22 -5.18 -25.09
CA ASP A 108 -17.24 -4.28 -24.54
C ASP A 108 -17.57 -4.58 -23.07
N LEU A 109 -17.60 -5.87 -22.70
CA LEU A 109 -17.84 -6.29 -21.30
C LEU A 109 -16.68 -5.91 -20.38
N ALA A 110 -15.44 -6.05 -20.86
CA ALA A 110 -14.26 -5.72 -20.07
C ALA A 110 -14.08 -4.20 -19.91
N GLU A 111 -14.38 -3.41 -20.95
CA GLU A 111 -14.46 -1.95 -20.88
C GLU A 111 -15.55 -1.51 -19.91
N GLY A 112 -16.78 -2.01 -20.08
CA GLY A 112 -17.89 -1.68 -19.19
C GLY A 112 -17.64 -2.06 -17.73
N TYR A 113 -16.91 -3.15 -17.46
CA TYR A 113 -16.50 -3.53 -16.11
C TYR A 113 -15.57 -2.48 -15.48
N LEU A 114 -14.55 -2.02 -16.22
CA LEU A 114 -13.62 -1.00 -15.72
C LEU A 114 -14.30 0.35 -15.54
N ASP A 115 -15.13 0.77 -16.49
CA ASP A 115 -15.90 2.01 -16.39
C ASP A 115 -16.82 1.99 -15.17
N TYR A 116 -17.42 0.83 -14.86
CA TYR A 116 -18.31 0.69 -13.71
C TYR A 116 -17.58 0.86 -12.37
N LEU A 117 -16.28 0.54 -12.27
CA LEU A 117 -15.49 0.84 -11.06
C LEU A 117 -15.50 2.33 -10.74
N TYR A 118 -15.58 3.18 -11.76
CA TYR A 118 -15.60 4.63 -11.62
C TYR A 118 -17.01 5.22 -11.57
N SER A 119 -18.08 4.41 -11.69
CA SER A 119 -19.48 4.83 -11.49
C SER A 119 -19.77 5.20 -10.03
N ASP A 120 -20.88 5.90 -9.75
CA ASP A 120 -21.23 6.28 -8.38
C ASP A 120 -21.38 5.03 -7.49
N ALA A 121 -22.01 3.99 -8.02
CA ALA A 121 -22.15 2.71 -7.35
C ALA A 121 -20.79 2.03 -7.11
N GLY A 122 -19.87 2.07 -8.08
CA GLY A 122 -18.52 1.52 -7.93
C GLY A 122 -17.72 2.23 -6.83
N GLN A 123 -17.82 3.55 -6.77
CA GLN A 123 -17.14 4.36 -5.76
C GLN A 123 -17.72 4.17 -4.36
N ALA A 124 -19.05 4.04 -4.23
CA ALA A 124 -19.70 3.67 -2.98
C ALA A 124 -19.27 2.27 -2.50
N ILE A 125 -19.17 1.29 -3.41
CA ILE A 125 -18.69 -0.07 -3.08
C ILE A 125 -17.23 -0.03 -2.61
N ALA A 126 -16.37 0.76 -3.26
CA ALA A 126 -14.98 0.91 -2.85
C ALA A 126 -14.86 1.43 -1.41
N ALA A 127 -15.59 2.50 -1.08
CA ALA A 127 -15.61 3.08 0.26
C ALA A 127 -16.15 2.11 1.32
N LYS A 128 -17.26 1.43 1.02
CA LYS A 128 -17.84 0.39 1.88
C LYS A 128 -16.82 -0.70 2.23
N HIS A 129 -15.99 -1.08 1.27
CA HIS A 129 -14.92 -2.06 1.42
C HIS A 129 -13.56 -1.44 1.79
N TYR A 130 -13.58 -0.30 2.48
CA TYR A 130 -12.42 0.32 3.14
C TYR A 130 -11.34 0.87 2.21
N TYR A 131 -11.61 1.01 0.91
CA TYR A 131 -10.74 1.74 0.00
C TYR A 131 -11.13 3.21 -0.01
N ARG A 132 -10.14 4.12 -0.03
CA ARG A 132 -10.40 5.54 -0.29
C ARG A 132 -10.88 5.69 -1.75
N PRO A 133 -12.14 6.07 -2.00
CA PRO A 133 -12.64 6.19 -3.37
C PRO A 133 -12.05 7.43 -4.06
N PHE A 134 -11.94 7.38 -5.38
CA PHE A 134 -11.56 8.52 -6.22
C PHE A 134 -12.62 9.63 -6.19
N ARG A 135 -13.90 9.27 -6.05
CA ARG A 135 -15.04 10.19 -5.88
C ARG A 135 -15.71 9.98 -4.52
N PRO A 136 -15.18 10.59 -3.44
CA PRO A 136 -15.72 10.40 -2.10
C PRO A 136 -17.14 10.96 -1.92
N ASP A 137 -17.54 11.91 -2.75
CA ASP A 137 -18.89 12.48 -2.80
C ASP A 137 -19.96 11.48 -3.27
N ALA A 138 -19.55 10.40 -3.96
CA ALA A 138 -20.45 9.32 -4.38
C ALA A 138 -20.64 8.22 -3.30
N ALA A 139 -19.89 8.28 -2.20
CA ALA A 139 -19.94 7.29 -1.13
C ALA A 139 -20.80 7.75 0.06
N ALA A 140 -21.15 6.80 0.93
CA ALA A 140 -21.86 7.12 2.16
C ALA A 140 -20.95 7.95 3.11
N PRO A 141 -21.45 9.03 3.75
CA PRO A 141 -20.64 9.87 4.64
C PRO A 141 -19.95 9.08 5.77
N GLU A 142 -20.61 8.05 6.30
CA GLU A 142 -20.07 7.16 7.33
C GLU A 142 -18.93 6.25 6.82
N ASP A 143 -18.93 5.92 5.52
CA ASP A 143 -17.84 5.19 4.90
C ASP A 143 -16.60 6.08 4.73
N ILE A 144 -16.81 7.38 4.47
CA ILE A 144 -15.73 8.35 4.36
C ILE A 144 -15.17 8.77 5.72
N ALA A 145 -16.05 8.99 6.71
CA ALA A 145 -15.69 9.50 8.03
C ALA A 145 -14.75 8.59 8.84
N ARG A 146 -14.61 7.31 8.47
CA ARG A 146 -13.67 6.38 9.12
C ARG A 146 -12.21 6.68 8.80
N PHE A 147 -11.93 7.27 7.63
CA PHE A 147 -10.55 7.48 7.17
C PHE A 147 -9.94 8.68 7.89
N GLY A 148 -8.85 8.44 8.60
CA GLY A 148 -8.10 9.51 9.27
C GLY A 148 -7.41 10.45 8.27
N ASP A 149 -7.23 11.70 8.70
CA ASP A 149 -6.39 12.68 8.02
C ASP A 149 -4.93 12.24 8.07
N LEU A 150 -4.25 12.35 6.92
CA LEU A 150 -2.89 11.87 6.73
C LEU A 150 -2.14 12.83 5.81
N ASN A 151 -0.90 13.14 6.15
CA ASN A 151 0.02 13.75 5.21
C ASN A 151 0.53 12.64 4.27
N LEU A 152 0.22 12.76 2.98
CA LEU A 152 0.57 11.77 1.98
C LEU A 152 1.58 12.35 1.00
N VAL A 153 2.75 11.73 0.92
CA VAL A 153 3.60 11.86 -0.27
C VAL A 153 3.02 11.00 -1.40
N THR A 154 3.52 11.20 -2.61
CA THR A 154 3.10 10.45 -3.80
C THR A 154 4.29 9.72 -4.41
N ILE A 155 4.04 8.87 -5.40
CA ILE A 155 5.13 8.25 -6.17
C ILE A 155 5.94 9.28 -6.97
N GLU A 156 5.37 10.46 -7.25
CA GLU A 156 6.08 11.55 -7.94
C GLU A 156 7.21 12.15 -7.10
N ASP A 157 7.12 12.09 -5.76
CA ASP A 157 8.22 12.46 -4.84
C ASP A 157 9.45 11.54 -4.94
N PHE A 158 9.31 10.47 -5.72
CA PHE A 158 10.34 9.49 -6.07
C PHE A 158 10.63 9.43 -7.59
N GLY A 159 10.14 10.39 -8.38
CA GLY A 159 10.31 10.43 -9.83
C GLY A 159 9.35 9.51 -10.61
N GLY A 160 8.28 9.05 -9.97
CA GLY A 160 7.34 8.11 -10.55
C GLY A 160 7.87 6.67 -10.61
N TRP A 161 7.00 5.72 -10.97
CA TRP A 161 7.36 4.29 -10.96
C TRP A 161 8.52 3.93 -11.91
N ARG A 162 8.72 4.70 -12.99
CA ARG A 162 9.82 4.46 -13.94
C ARG A 162 11.20 4.69 -13.33
N GLU A 163 11.31 5.58 -12.35
CA GLU A 163 12.56 5.86 -11.63
C GLU A 163 12.63 5.07 -10.32
N ALA A 164 11.54 5.06 -9.55
CA ALA A 164 11.49 4.41 -8.25
C ALA A 164 11.71 2.89 -8.36
N GLN A 165 11.11 2.23 -9.37
CA GLN A 165 11.22 0.78 -9.52
C GLN A 165 12.66 0.29 -9.69
N PRO A 166 13.46 0.78 -10.66
CA PRO A 166 14.85 0.36 -10.80
C PRO A 166 15.75 0.83 -9.65
N LYS A 167 15.55 2.05 -9.11
CA LYS A 167 16.40 2.58 -8.01
C LYS A 167 16.25 1.76 -6.74
N TYR A 168 15.02 1.55 -6.27
CA TYR A 168 14.77 0.95 -4.97
C TYR A 168 14.60 -0.57 -5.03
N PHE A 169 14.02 -1.09 -6.11
CA PHE A 169 13.50 -2.47 -6.17
C PHE A 169 13.99 -3.28 -7.38
N GLY A 170 14.92 -2.76 -8.17
CA GLY A 170 15.61 -3.51 -9.21
C GLY A 170 16.73 -4.38 -8.61
N ASP A 171 17.28 -5.29 -9.42
CA ASP A 171 18.40 -6.13 -9.01
C ASP A 171 19.60 -5.28 -8.57
N GLY A 172 20.09 -5.49 -7.34
CA GLY A 172 21.16 -4.68 -6.75
C GLY A 172 20.72 -3.27 -6.31
N GLY A 173 19.42 -2.99 -6.36
CA GLY A 173 18.82 -1.74 -5.91
C GLY A 173 18.92 -1.55 -4.40
N VAL A 174 18.39 -0.42 -3.92
CA VAL A 174 18.53 -0.03 -2.51
C VAL A 174 17.95 -1.09 -1.55
N PHE A 175 16.82 -1.71 -1.90
CA PHE A 175 16.24 -2.79 -1.08
C PHE A 175 17.20 -3.97 -0.93
N ASP A 176 17.84 -4.42 -2.01
CA ASP A 176 18.79 -5.54 -1.97
C ASP A 176 20.02 -5.21 -1.11
N GLN A 177 20.50 -3.96 -1.18
CA GLN A 177 21.61 -3.48 -0.35
C GLN A 177 21.25 -3.47 1.14
N ILE A 178 20.01 -3.08 1.46
CA ILE A 178 19.49 -3.09 2.83
C ILE A 178 19.35 -4.54 3.34
N TYR A 179 18.76 -5.41 2.51
CA TYR A 179 18.41 -6.77 2.91
C TYR A 179 19.63 -7.68 3.01
N SER A 180 20.63 -7.51 2.15
CA SER A 180 21.83 -8.35 2.13
C SER A 180 22.83 -8.01 3.23
N GLY A 181 22.64 -6.89 3.95
CA GLY A 181 23.61 -6.34 4.90
C GLY A 181 24.94 -5.93 4.24
N PRO A 182 25.85 -5.24 4.96
CA PRO A 182 27.22 -5.14 4.50
C PRO A 182 27.79 -6.57 4.44
N ALA A 183 28.46 -6.91 3.34
CA ALA A 183 29.23 -8.15 3.26
C ALA A 183 30.12 -8.25 4.52
N GLN A 184 29.92 -9.30 5.32
CA GLN A 184 30.77 -9.61 6.46
C GLN A 184 32.20 -9.91 5.99
#